data_AF-A0A530QPM4-F1
#
_entry.id   AF-A0A530QPM4-F1
#
_cell.length_a   1.000
_cell.length_b   1.000
_cell.length_c   1.000
_cell.angle_alpha   90.00
_cell.angle_beta   90.00
_cell.angle_gamma   90.00
#
_symmetry.space_group_name_H-M   'P 1'
#
loop_
_entity.id
_entity.type
_entity.pdbx_description
1 polymer ?
#
loop_
_entity_poly.entity_id
_entity_poly.type
_entity_poly.pdbx_seq_one_letter_code
_entity_poly.pdbx_strand_id
1 'polypeptide(L)'
;AGLFDWAALLSLGSAFLYGFSQLMARKISDTESSTIMAFYQNGAYLTGAVFVAGLFRLAGIEHAVHPSLEFLVRPWIWPAFPDLLKMAACGFVASAGMILLSQAYRLAPANRVATFEYTGIIWSPLWGFLFFAEVPHSTTVLGAALIIGAGLLAFRTERRRAAPPLLVPTGDTA
;
A
#
# COMPACT_ATOMS: atom_id res chain seq x y z
N ALA A 1 -22.58 24.81 -8.55
CA ALA A 1 -21.51 25.23 -7.62
C ALA A 1 -21.19 24.03 -6.73
N GLY A 2 -19.95 23.55 -6.66
CA GLY A 2 -19.59 22.41 -5.78
C GLY A 2 -18.64 21.35 -6.34
N LEU A 3 -17.76 21.67 -7.30
CA LEU A 3 -16.77 20.70 -7.80
C LEU A 3 -15.54 20.52 -6.89
N PHE A 4 -15.35 21.42 -5.91
CA PHE A 4 -14.21 21.36 -4.99
C PHE A 4 -14.72 21.03 -3.58
N ASP A 5 -14.51 19.77 -3.19
CA ASP A 5 -14.70 19.32 -1.82
C ASP A 5 -13.39 19.54 -1.05
N TRP A 6 -13.43 20.30 0.04
CA TRP A 6 -12.27 20.52 0.91
C TRP A 6 -11.72 19.21 1.48
N ALA A 7 -12.53 18.14 1.55
CA ALA A 7 -12.06 16.81 1.93
C ALA A 7 -11.03 16.23 0.93
N ALA A 8 -11.02 16.67 -0.33
CA ALA A 8 -10.02 16.23 -1.30
C ALA A 8 -8.60 16.70 -0.92
N LEU A 9 -8.46 17.82 -0.21
CA LEU A 9 -7.16 18.26 0.32
C LEU A 9 -6.63 17.34 1.41
N LEU A 10 -7.49 16.70 2.19
CA LEU A 10 -7.09 15.69 3.18
C LEU A 10 -6.55 14.44 2.49
N SER A 11 -7.19 13.99 1.40
CA SER A 11 -6.68 12.87 0.58
C SER A 11 -5.35 13.20 -0.11
N LEU A 12 -5.17 14.45 -0.56
CA LEU A 12 -3.89 14.92 -1.10
C LEU A 12 -2.79 14.96 -0.02
N GLY A 13 -3.13 15.47 1.16
CA GLY A 13 -2.23 15.48 2.32
C GLY A 13 -1.84 14.08 2.78
N SER A 14 -2.79 13.14 2.83
CA SER A 14 -2.51 11.75 3.18
C SER A 14 -1.63 11.07 2.14
N ALA A 15 -1.85 11.30 0.84
CA ALA A 15 -1.00 10.78 -0.22
C ALA A 15 0.44 11.30 -0.13
N PHE A 16 0.63 12.59 0.17
CA PHE A 16 1.95 13.18 0.37
C PHE A 16 2.66 12.58 1.60
N LEU A 17 1.97 12.53 2.75
CA LEU A 17 2.51 11.95 3.98
C LEU A 17 2.82 10.45 3.83
N TYR A 18 1.98 9.73 3.09
CA TYR A 18 2.20 8.32 2.77
C TYR A 18 3.44 8.15 1.88
N GLY A 19 3.60 8.95 0.83
CA GLY A 19 4.80 8.97 0.01
C GLY A 19 6.07 9.29 0.80
N PHE A 20 6.00 10.28 1.69
CA PHE A 20 7.10 10.63 2.59
C PHE A 20 7.45 9.48 3.56
N SER A 21 6.44 8.86 4.17
CA SER A 21 6.61 7.69 5.04
C SER A 21 7.30 6.54 4.30
N GLN A 22 6.91 6.28 3.04
CA GLN A 22 7.52 5.24 2.22
C GLN A 22 8.98 5.56 1.84
N LEU A 23 9.33 6.83 1.61
CA LEU A 23 10.72 7.25 1.38
C LEU A 23 11.59 7.06 2.63
N MET A 24 11.06 7.36 3.81
CA MET A 24 11.75 7.13 5.08
C MET A 24 11.90 5.65 5.38
N ALA A 25 10.86 4.85 5.16
CA ALA A 25 10.90 3.40 5.31
C ALA A 25 12.00 2.80 4.39
N ARG A 26 12.10 3.29 3.16
CA ARG A 26 13.14 2.85 2.21
C ARG A 26 14.56 3.14 2.70
N LYS A 27 14.78 4.27 3.39
CA LYS A 27 16.09 4.65 3.95
C LYS A 27 16.48 3.83 5.19
N ILE A 28 15.49 3.33 5.94
CA ILE A 28 15.68 2.49 7.14
C ILE A 28 15.80 0.99 6.77
N SER A 29 15.28 0.61 5.60
CA SER A 29 15.24 -0.79 5.15
C SER A 29 16.60 -1.42 4.87
N ASP A 30 17.64 -0.61 4.64
CA ASP A 30 18.99 -1.13 4.36
C ASP A 30 19.71 -1.62 5.62
N THR A 31 19.18 -1.31 6.81
CA THR A 31 19.83 -1.60 8.10
C THR A 31 19.07 -2.59 8.99
N GLU A 32 17.78 -2.82 8.75
CA GLU A 32 16.90 -3.55 9.67
C GLU A 32 16.16 -4.73 9.01
N SER A 33 15.87 -5.77 9.80
CA SER A 33 15.06 -6.91 9.34
C SER A 33 13.62 -6.48 9.04
N SER A 34 12.98 -7.04 7.99
CA SER A 34 11.62 -6.67 7.57
C SER A 34 10.57 -6.78 8.69
N THR A 35 10.76 -7.71 9.63
CA THR A 35 9.88 -7.86 10.80
C THR A 35 9.97 -6.67 11.75
N ILE A 36 11.17 -6.12 11.95
CA ILE A 36 11.42 -4.96 12.80
C ILE A 36 10.79 -3.71 12.17
N MET A 37 10.92 -3.55 10.85
CA MET A 37 10.26 -2.47 10.12
C MET A 37 8.72 -2.53 10.23
N ALA A 38 8.13 -3.72 10.12
CA ALA A 38 6.69 -3.90 10.29
C ALA A 38 6.24 -3.54 11.72
N PHE A 39 7.03 -3.91 12.73
CA PHE A 39 6.76 -3.54 14.12
C PHE A 39 6.79 -2.02 14.33
N TYR A 40 7.84 -1.34 13.85
CA TYR A 40 7.94 0.12 13.92
C TYR A 40 6.84 0.83 13.14
N GLN A 41 6.46 0.31 11.97
CA GLN A 41 5.38 0.87 11.17
C GLN A 41 4.03 0.78 11.89
N ASN A 42 3.71 -0.37 12.49
CA ASN A 42 2.49 -0.51 13.31
C ASN A 42 2.54 0.39 14.55
N GLY A 43 3.70 0.48 15.23
CA GLY A 43 3.88 1.37 16.37
C GLY A 43 3.70 2.86 16.01
N ALA A 44 4.23 3.29 14.88
CA ALA A 44 4.05 4.64 14.36
C ALA A 44 2.59 4.93 14.02
N TYR A 45 1.87 3.98 13.39
CA TYR A 45 0.43 4.13 13.14
C TYR A 45 -0.37 4.22 14.43
N LEU A 46 -0.05 3.41 15.44
CA LEU A 46 -0.75 3.42 16.71
C LEU A 46 -0.51 4.73 17.48
N THR A 47 0.75 5.18 17.51
CA THR A 47 1.12 6.46 18.12
C THR A 47 0.45 7.64 17.41
N GLY A 48 0.45 7.62 16.07
CA GLY A 48 -0.22 8.63 15.25
C GLY A 48 -1.73 8.66 15.50
N ALA A 49 -2.38 7.49 15.59
CA ALA A 49 -3.80 7.39 15.90
C ALA A 49 -4.13 7.96 17.29
N VAL A 50 -3.33 7.62 18.32
CA VAL A 50 -3.51 8.16 19.68
C VAL A 50 -3.27 9.66 19.72
N PHE A 51 -2.24 10.17 19.03
CA PHE A 51 -1.96 11.59 18.94
C PHE A 51 -3.11 12.36 18.29
N VAL A 52 -3.62 11.88 17.15
CA VAL A 52 -4.76 12.49 16.45
C VAL A 52 -6.03 12.42 17.30
N ALA A 53 -6.34 11.28 17.89
CA ALA A 53 -7.48 11.13 18.78
C ALA A 53 -7.39 12.07 20.00
N GLY A 54 -6.20 12.22 20.59
CA GLY A 54 -5.93 13.17 21.66
C GLY A 54 -6.10 14.61 21.23
N LEU A 55 -5.59 14.99 20.05
CA LEU A 55 -5.71 16.33 19.50
C LEU A 55 -7.17 16.73 19.24
N PHE A 56 -7.97 15.83 18.64
CA PHE A 56 -9.40 16.08 18.40
C PHE A 56 -10.19 16.18 19.70
N ARG A 57 -9.87 15.34 20.70
CA ARG A 57 -10.47 15.40 22.04
C ARG A 57 -10.10 16.69 22.78
N LEU A 58 -8.86 17.16 22.69
CA LEU A 58 -8.40 18.43 23.28
C LEU A 58 -9.00 19.65 22.57
N ALA A 59 -9.25 19.55 21.26
CA ALA A 59 -9.88 20.60 20.48
C ALA A 59 -11.40 20.74 20.74
N GLY A 60 -12.01 19.85 21.54
CA GLY A 60 -13.43 19.91 21.90
C GLY A 60 -14.38 19.69 20.72
N ILE A 61 -13.89 19.10 19.62
CA ILE A 61 -14.69 18.82 18.43
C ILE A 61 -15.45 17.52 18.71
N GLU A 62 -16.69 17.64 19.18
CA GLU A 62 -17.56 16.50 19.49
C GLU A 62 -18.49 16.11 18.33
N HIS A 63 -18.65 16.99 17.33
CA HIS A 63 -19.44 16.72 16.12
C HIS A 63 -18.64 17.11 14.89
N ALA A 64 -18.50 16.16 13.96
CA ALA A 64 -17.86 16.40 12.68
C ALA A 64 -18.74 17.29 11.80
N VAL A 65 -18.17 18.37 11.25
CA VAL A 65 -18.87 19.30 10.35
C VAL A 65 -19.16 18.64 8.97
N HIS A 66 -18.51 17.53 8.64
CA HIS A 66 -18.64 16.82 7.37
C HIS A 66 -18.64 15.28 7.57
N PRO A 67 -19.46 14.49 6.83
CA PRO A 67 -19.58 13.05 7.03
C PRO A 67 -18.26 12.25 6.95
N SER A 68 -17.31 12.72 6.15
CA SER A 68 -15.98 12.08 6.03
C SER A 68 -15.08 12.25 7.26
N LEU A 69 -15.39 13.19 8.15
CA LEU A 69 -14.69 13.42 9.42
C LEU A 69 -15.39 12.73 10.60
N GLU A 70 -16.59 12.19 10.40
CA GLU A 70 -17.40 11.59 11.46
C GLU A 70 -16.70 10.38 12.09
N PHE A 71 -15.92 9.63 11.32
CA PHE A 71 -15.12 8.52 11.85
C PHE A 71 -14.09 8.96 12.91
N LEU A 72 -13.55 10.18 12.83
CA LEU A 72 -12.52 10.68 13.76
C LEU A 72 -13.11 11.04 15.13
N VAL A 73 -14.39 11.42 15.14
CA VAL A 73 -15.08 11.93 16.34
C VAL A 73 -16.03 10.88 16.92
N ARG A 74 -16.28 9.80 16.18
CA ARG A 74 -17.18 8.72 16.60
C ARG A 74 -16.69 8.08 17.90
N PRO A 75 -17.58 7.89 18.90
CA PRO A 75 -17.25 7.16 20.12
C PRO A 75 -16.73 5.76 19.78
N TRP A 76 -15.74 5.29 20.54
CA TRP A 76 -15.26 3.92 20.41
C TRP A 76 -16.39 2.95 20.75
N ILE A 77 -16.75 2.11 19.78
CA ILE A 77 -17.74 1.04 19.96
C ILE A 77 -17.00 -0.28 19.93
N TRP A 78 -17.22 -1.09 20.96
CA TRP A 78 -16.67 -2.44 20.99
C TRP A 78 -17.26 -3.28 19.86
N PRO A 79 -16.43 -3.85 18.97
CA PRO A 79 -16.92 -4.69 17.90
C PRO A 79 -17.60 -5.93 18.46
N ALA A 80 -18.71 -6.34 17.84
CA ALA A 80 -19.37 -7.60 18.18
C ALA A 80 -18.43 -8.78 17.87
N PHE A 81 -18.63 -9.91 18.55
CA PHE A 81 -17.77 -11.09 18.38
C PHE A 81 -17.58 -11.56 16.92
N PRO A 82 -18.61 -11.56 16.04
CA PRO A 82 -18.41 -11.89 14.63
C PRO A 82 -17.50 -10.91 13.88
N ASP A 83 -17.55 -9.63 14.24
CA ASP A 83 -16.72 -8.60 13.60
C ASP A 83 -15.28 -8.67 14.11
N LEU A 84 -15.10 -8.99 15.39
CA LEU A 84 -13.78 -9.28 15.97
C LEU A 84 -13.11 -10.44 15.22
N LEU A 85 -13.85 -11.50 14.89
CA LEU A 85 -13.33 -12.64 14.15
C LEU A 85 -12.89 -12.25 12.72
N LYS A 86 -13.67 -11.41 12.02
CA LYS A 86 -13.30 -10.89 10.70
C LYS A 86 -12.04 -10.02 10.76
N MET A 87 -11.93 -9.16 11.78
CA MET A 87 -10.75 -8.32 12.01
C MET A 87 -9.51 -9.17 12.29
N ALA A 88 -9.64 -10.19 13.14
CA ALA A 88 -8.56 -11.14 13.43
C ALA A 88 -8.13 -11.92 12.16
N ALA A 89 -9.09 -12.38 11.36
CA ALA A 89 -8.81 -13.05 10.09
C ALA A 89 -8.09 -12.13 9.10
N CYS A 90 -8.51 -10.86 8.97
CA CYS A 90 -7.81 -9.87 8.14
C CYS A 90 -6.37 -9.66 8.62
N GLY A 91 -6.16 -9.47 9.93
CA GLY A 91 -4.83 -9.31 10.49
C GLY A 91 -3.93 -10.52 10.24
N PHE A 92 -4.47 -11.73 10.40
CA PHE A 92 -3.75 -12.97 10.13
C PHE A 92 -3.36 -13.10 8.66
N VAL A 93 -4.30 -12.89 7.73
CA VAL A 93 -4.04 -12.96 6.29
C VAL A 93 -3.03 -11.90 5.86
N ALA A 94 -3.15 -10.66 6.37
CA ALA A 94 -2.20 -9.59 6.07
C ALA A 94 -0.79 -9.92 6.58
N SER A 95 -0.66 -10.40 7.81
CA SER A 95 0.63 -10.80 8.38
C SER A 95 1.25 -11.97 7.63
N ALA A 96 0.46 -13.00 7.30
CA ALA A 96 0.93 -14.14 6.52
C ALA A 96 1.40 -13.71 5.12
N GLY A 97 0.62 -12.85 4.44
CA GLY A 97 0.99 -12.28 3.15
C GLY A 97 2.30 -11.51 3.21
N MET A 98 2.50 -10.68 4.25
CA MET A 98 3.72 -9.89 4.41
C MET A 98 4.95 -10.75 4.70
N ILE A 99 4.80 -11.82 5.50
CA ILE A 99 5.86 -12.81 5.73
C ILE A 99 6.23 -13.51 4.42
N LEU A 100 5.23 -14.04 3.69
CA LEU A 100 5.46 -14.71 2.41
C LEU A 100 6.12 -13.78 1.39
N LEU A 101 5.72 -12.52 1.34
CA LEU A 101 6.30 -11.52 0.45
C LEU A 101 7.76 -11.24 0.82
N SER A 102 8.04 -11.03 2.11
CA SER A 102 9.42 -10.88 2.61
C SER A 102 10.28 -12.11 2.30
N GLN A 103 9.72 -13.33 2.39
CA GLN A 103 10.41 -14.54 1.97
C GLN A 103 10.67 -14.58 0.45
N ALA A 104 9.72 -14.15 -0.37
CA ALA A 104 9.88 -14.08 -1.82
C ALA A 104 11.01 -13.12 -2.22
N TYR A 105 11.07 -11.93 -1.60
CA TYR A 105 12.15 -10.95 -1.83
C TYR A 105 13.54 -11.46 -1.39
N ARG A 106 13.60 -12.38 -0.42
CA ARG A 106 14.85 -13.03 -0.02
C ARG A 106 15.29 -14.14 -0.97
N LEU A 107 14.35 -14.85 -1.60
CA LEU A 107 14.64 -16.01 -2.45
C LEU A 107 14.83 -15.66 -3.93
N ALA A 108 14.21 -14.57 -4.40
CA ALA A 108 14.24 -14.15 -5.79
C ALA A 108 14.66 -12.67 -5.92
N PRO A 109 15.32 -12.29 -7.03
CA PRO A 109 15.67 -10.89 -7.27
C PRO A 109 14.42 -10.03 -7.31
N ALA A 110 14.49 -8.84 -6.70
CA ALA A 110 13.36 -7.93 -6.49
C ALA A 110 12.52 -7.68 -7.74
N ASN A 111 13.16 -7.61 -8.92
CA ASN A 111 12.45 -7.38 -10.19
C ASN A 111 11.46 -8.49 -10.56
N ARG A 112 11.79 -9.76 -10.25
CA ARG A 112 10.88 -10.89 -10.48
C ARG A 112 9.69 -10.83 -9.53
N VAL A 113 9.93 -10.52 -8.26
CA VAL A 113 8.88 -10.44 -7.23
C VAL A 113 7.91 -9.29 -7.53
N ALA A 114 8.44 -8.11 -7.87
CA ALA A 114 7.62 -6.95 -8.27
C ALA A 114 6.71 -7.25 -9.48
N THR A 115 7.18 -8.07 -10.43
CA THR A 115 6.35 -8.49 -11.58
C THR A 115 5.11 -9.30 -11.13
N PHE A 116 5.25 -10.15 -10.11
CA PHE A 116 4.12 -10.88 -9.55
C PHE A 116 3.15 -9.98 -8.80
N GLU A 117 3.62 -8.94 -8.12
CA GLU A 117 2.75 -7.98 -7.44
C GLU A 117 1.78 -7.27 -8.40
N TYR A 118 2.20 -7.00 -9.64
CA TYR A 118 1.32 -6.40 -10.65
C TYR A 118 0.11 -7.29 -11.01
N THR A 119 0.19 -8.61 -10.81
CA THR A 119 -0.99 -9.48 -11.00
C THR A 119 -2.12 -9.13 -10.02
N GLY A 120 -1.82 -8.44 -8.92
CA GLY A 120 -2.80 -7.92 -7.96
C GLY A 120 -3.87 -7.02 -8.60
N ILE A 121 -3.56 -6.36 -9.72
CA ILE A 121 -4.53 -5.55 -10.49
C ILE A 121 -5.69 -6.40 -11.02
N ILE A 122 -5.45 -7.69 -11.27
CA ILE A 122 -6.47 -8.64 -11.72
C ILE A 122 -7.20 -9.24 -10.52
N TRP A 123 -6.46 -9.64 -9.48
CA TRP A 123 -7.03 -10.26 -8.29
C TRP A 123 -7.90 -9.32 -7.46
N SER A 124 -7.54 -8.05 -7.35
CA SER A 124 -8.30 -7.06 -6.56
C SER A 124 -9.76 -6.90 -7.03
N PRO A 125 -10.05 -6.60 -8.31
CA PRO A 125 -11.42 -6.51 -8.80
C PRO A 125 -12.13 -7.87 -8.83
N LEU A 126 -11.40 -8.97 -9.02
CA LEU A 126 -11.98 -10.32 -8.95
C LEU A 126 -12.53 -10.63 -7.56
N TRP A 127 -11.78 -10.34 -6.50
CA TRP A 127 -12.26 -10.50 -5.12
C TRP A 127 -13.37 -9.51 -4.77
N GLY A 128 -13.29 -8.27 -5.28
CA GLY A 128 -14.36 -7.26 -5.17
C GLY A 128 -15.69 -7.78 -5.72
N PHE A 129 -15.66 -8.34 -6.93
CA PHE A 129 -16.82 -8.95 -7.55
C PHE A 129 -17.32 -10.19 -6.80
N LEU A 130 -16.42 -11.08 -6.35
CA LEU A 130 -16.80 -12.35 -5.74
C LEU A 130 -17.41 -12.20 -4.34
N PHE A 131 -16.87 -11.31 -3.51
CA PHE A 131 -17.31 -11.16 -2.12
C PHE A 131 -18.29 -10.00 -1.89
N PHE A 132 -18.17 -8.93 -2.69
CA PHE A 132 -18.97 -7.71 -2.49
C PHE A 132 -19.97 -7.47 -3.62
N ALA A 133 -20.01 -8.35 -4.65
CA ALA A 133 -20.82 -8.18 -5.85
C ALA A 133 -20.60 -6.82 -6.54
N GLU A 134 -19.43 -6.21 -6.32
CA GLU A 134 -19.07 -4.92 -6.89
C GLU A 134 -18.67 -5.12 -8.36
N VAL A 135 -19.53 -4.65 -9.27
CA VAL A 135 -19.23 -4.65 -10.70
C VAL A 135 -18.35 -3.43 -11.01
N PRO A 136 -17.12 -3.62 -11.53
CA PRO A 136 -16.25 -2.51 -11.87
C PRO A 136 -16.91 -1.60 -12.90
N HIS A 137 -16.96 -0.30 -12.61
CA HIS A 137 -17.45 0.68 -13.56
C HIS A 137 -16.53 0.75 -14.79
N SER A 138 -17.05 1.21 -15.93
CA SER A 138 -16.29 1.35 -17.18
C SER A 138 -14.99 2.15 -17.01
N THR A 139 -14.98 3.14 -16.12
CA THR A 139 -13.80 3.94 -15.77
C THR A 139 -12.74 3.14 -15.00
N THR A 140 -13.14 2.28 -14.07
CA THR A 140 -12.24 1.37 -13.35
C THR A 140 -11.61 0.35 -14.29
N VAL A 141 -12.38 -0.19 -15.24
CA VAL A 141 -11.88 -1.12 -16.26
C VAL A 141 -10.85 -0.44 -17.17
N LEU A 142 -11.13 0.80 -17.60
CA LEU A 142 -10.19 1.59 -18.40
C LEU A 142 -8.88 1.86 -17.63
N GLY A 143 -8.98 2.23 -16.36
CA GLY A 143 -7.82 2.42 -15.48
C GLY A 143 -7.00 1.13 -15.33
N ALA A 144 -7.66 0.00 -15.07
CA ALA A 144 -7.00 -1.30 -14.98
C ALA A 144 -6.28 -1.68 -16.29
N ALA A 145 -6.93 -1.46 -17.44
CA ALA A 145 -6.33 -1.70 -18.76
C ALA A 145 -5.08 -0.83 -19.00
N LEU A 146 -5.10 0.43 -18.59
CA LEU A 146 -3.93 1.32 -18.68
C LEU A 146 -2.77 0.83 -17.82
N ILE A 147 -3.02 0.42 -16.58
CA ILE A 147 -1.96 -0.07 -15.68
C ILE A 147 -1.37 -1.38 -16.23
N ILE A 148 -2.22 -2.31 -16.70
CA ILE A 148 -1.77 -3.55 -17.34
C ILE A 148 -0.91 -3.23 -18.59
N GLY A 149 -1.34 -2.28 -19.43
CA GLY A 149 -0.60 -1.84 -20.60
C GLY A 149 0.77 -1.25 -20.26
N ALA A 150 0.84 -0.39 -19.24
CA ALA A 150 2.09 0.18 -18.75
C ALA A 150 3.04 -0.90 -18.20
N GLY A 151 2.52 -1.87 -17.44
CA GLY A 151 3.29 -3.02 -16.95
C GLY A 151 3.87 -3.86 -18.10
N LEU A 152 3.08 -4.11 -19.15
CA LEU A 152 3.53 -4.86 -20.33
C LEU A 152 4.64 -4.12 -21.11
N LEU A 153 4.54 -2.79 -21.20
CA LEU A 153 5.56 -1.94 -21.82
C LEU A 153 6.86 -1.90 -21.00
N ALA A 154 6.76 -1.80 -19.66
CA ALA A 154 7.91 -1.84 -18.77
C ALA A 154 8.67 -3.18 -18.90
N PHE A 155 7.94 -4.30 -18.88
CA PHE A 155 8.52 -5.64 -19.05
C PHE A 155 9.26 -5.81 -20.40
N ARG A 156 8.71 -5.25 -21.49
CA ARG A 156 9.38 -5.26 -22.81
C ARG A 156 10.66 -4.43 -22.81
N THR A 157 10.74 -3.39 -21.99
CA THR A 157 11.89 -2.49 -21.92
C THR A 157 13.04 -3.10 -21.11
N GLU A 158 12.74 -3.82 -20.03
CA GLU A 158 13.73 -4.53 -19.23
C GLU A 158 14.40 -5.67 -20.01
N ARG A 159 13.63 -6.42 -20.81
CA ARG A 159 14.18 -7.43 -21.73
C ARG A 159 15.17 -6.85 -22.75
N ARG A 160 15.02 -5.58 -23.14
CA ARG A 160 15.95 -4.90 -24.05
C ARG A 160 17.22 -4.40 -23.36
N ARG A 161 17.18 -4.12 -22.07
CA ARG A 161 18.34 -3.62 -21.30
C ARG A 161 19.20 -4.73 -20.70
N ALA A 162 18.67 -5.96 -20.59
CA ALA A 162 19.43 -7.15 -20.18
C ALA A 162 20.36 -7.70 -21.29
N ALA A 163 20.84 -6.86 -22.20
CA ALA A 163 21.93 -7.24 -23.11
C ALA A 163 23.22 -7.36 -22.28
N PRO A 164 23.96 -8.48 -22.36
CA PRO A 164 25.13 -8.69 -21.52
C PRO A 164 26.17 -7.58 -21.73
N PRO A 165 26.87 -7.14 -20.67
CA PRO A 165 27.97 -6.20 -20.82
C PRO A 165 28.98 -6.82 -21.79
N LEU A 166 29.36 -6.06 -22.82
CA LEU A 166 30.46 -6.44 -23.70
C LEU A 166 31.67 -6.73 -22.81
N LEU A 167 32.13 -7.98 -22.81
CA LEU A 167 33.41 -8.34 -22.21
C LEU A 167 34.46 -7.47 -22.89
N VAL A 168 34.94 -6.43 -22.20
CA VAL A 168 36.14 -5.72 -22.61
C VAL A 168 37.25 -6.78 -22.61
N PRO A 169 37.87 -7.10 -23.75
CA PRO A 169 39.01 -8.01 -23.74
C PRO A 169 40.06 -7.36 -22.86
N THR A 170 40.35 -7.96 -21.70
CA THR A 170 41.60 -7.69 -20.99
C THR A 170 42.69 -8.11 -21.94
N GLY A 171 43.23 -7.14 -22.67
CA GLY A 171 44.44 -7.29 -23.44
C GLY A 171 45.52 -7.77 -22.49
N ASP A 172 45.92 -9.01 -22.68
CA ASP A 172 47.16 -9.56 -22.16
C ASP A 172 48.28 -8.69 -22.75
N THR A 173 48.76 -7.72 -21.97
CA THR A 173 50.02 -7.04 -22.26
C THR A 173 51.09 -7.77 -21.48
N ALA A 174 51.84 -8.57 -22.24
CA ALA A 174 53.06 -9.27 -21.88
C ALA A 174 54.10 -8.41 -21.15
#